data_AF-A0A382TUY7-F1
#
_entry.id   AF-A0A382TUY7-F1
#
_cell.length_a   1.000
_cell.length_b   1.000
_cell.length_c   1.000
_cell.angle_alpha   90.00
_cell.angle_beta   90.00
_cell.angle_gamma   90.00
#
_symmetry.space_group_name_H-M   'P 1'
#
loop_
_entity.id
_entity.type
_entity.pdbx_description
1 polymer ?
#
loop_
_entity_poly.entity_id
_entity_poly.type
_entity_poly.pdbx_seq_one_letter_code
_entity_poly.pdbx_strand_id
1 'polypeptide(L)'
;RHGSLAVITSVAGDRGRQPNFVYGAAKSMVSTYLQGLRGRLHPFNVHVVDIRPGLVDSPMTSHLEKGPLWASPELVAKKIVNGIDNKRHTIYTPGYWRIIMAAVRFIPEILFKRMNF
;
A
#
# COMPACT_ATOMS: atom_id res chain seq x y z
N ARG A 1 0.78 -20.88 -18.68
CA ARG A 1 1.10 -19.45 -18.37
C ARG A 1 1.68 -19.45 -16.96
N HIS A 2 2.67 -18.63 -16.65
CA HIS A 2 3.26 -18.51 -15.30
C HIS A 2 3.94 -17.14 -15.19
N GLY A 3 4.00 -16.55 -13.99
CA GLY A 3 4.63 -15.23 -13.80
C GLY A 3 4.22 -14.52 -12.51
N SER A 4 4.53 -13.23 -12.43
CA SER A 4 4.11 -12.37 -11.32
C SER A 4 3.47 -11.08 -11.85
N LEU A 5 2.32 -10.71 -11.31
CA LEU A 5 1.67 -9.42 -11.51
C LEU A 5 1.86 -8.57 -10.26
N ALA A 6 2.73 -7.58 -10.32
CA ALA A 6 3.01 -6.67 -9.22
C ALA A 6 2.32 -5.31 -9.47
N VAL A 7 1.51 -4.87 -8.52
CA VAL A 7 0.68 -3.66 -8.67
C VAL A 7 0.94 -2.69 -7.52
N ILE A 8 1.21 -1.43 -7.85
CA ILE A 8 1.49 -0.36 -6.88
C ILE A 8 0.19 0.34 -6.47
N THR A 9 -0.25 0.06 -5.25
CA THR A 9 -1.36 0.73 -4.58
C THR A 9 -0.83 1.82 -3.63
N SER A 10 -1.25 1.86 -2.37
CA SER A 10 -0.79 2.78 -1.33
C SER A 10 -1.29 2.32 0.04
N VAL A 11 -0.56 2.66 1.10
CA VAL A 11 -1.09 2.58 2.48
C VAL A 11 -2.37 3.38 2.67
N ALA A 12 -2.62 4.41 1.84
CA ALA A 12 -3.86 5.17 1.85
C ALA A 12 -5.11 4.33 1.51
N GLY A 13 -4.93 3.15 0.89
CA GLY A 13 -6.01 2.23 0.57
C GLY A 13 -6.53 1.41 1.76
N ASP A 14 -5.83 1.43 2.90
CA ASP A 14 -6.18 0.62 4.06
C ASP A 14 -7.32 1.21 4.90
N ARG A 15 -7.45 2.54 4.91
CA ARG A 15 -8.54 3.28 5.54
C ARG A 15 -8.70 4.63 4.86
N GLY A 16 -9.93 5.03 4.57
CA GLY A 16 -10.22 6.37 4.06
C GLY A 16 -9.84 7.43 5.10
N ARG A 17 -9.06 8.43 4.68
CA ARG A 17 -8.56 9.52 5.53
C ARG A 17 -9.07 10.85 4.99
N GLN A 18 -9.35 11.80 5.87
CA GLN A 18 -10.00 13.05 5.49
C GLN A 18 -9.19 13.84 4.42
N PRO A 19 -7.85 13.97 4.51
CA PRO A 19 -7.08 14.77 3.55
C PRO A 19 -7.01 14.19 2.13
N ASN A 20 -7.26 12.89 1.95
CA ASN A 20 -7.05 12.22 0.65
C ASN A 20 -8.04 11.06 0.37
N PHE A 21 -9.27 11.18 0.84
CA PHE A 21 -10.26 10.10 0.79
C PHE A 21 -10.56 9.59 -0.63
N VAL A 22 -10.54 10.44 -1.66
CA VAL A 22 -10.74 10.03 -3.07
C VAL A 22 -9.59 9.14 -3.55
N TYR A 23 -8.35 9.56 -3.31
CA TYR A 23 -7.15 8.78 -3.62
C TYR A 23 -7.12 7.46 -2.85
N GLY A 24 -7.43 7.51 -1.54
CA GLY A 24 -7.53 6.34 -0.68
C GLY A 24 -8.57 5.34 -1.18
N ALA A 25 -9.78 5.80 -1.54
CA ALA A 25 -10.84 4.97 -2.08
C ALA A 25 -10.42 4.27 -3.39
N ALA A 26 -9.80 4.99 -4.32
CA ALA A 26 -9.30 4.42 -5.56
C ALA A 26 -8.24 3.33 -5.31
N LYS A 27 -7.28 3.57 -4.42
CA LYS A 27 -6.27 2.57 -4.07
C LYS A 27 -6.87 1.37 -3.31
N SER A 28 -7.87 1.60 -2.46
CA SER A 28 -8.59 0.55 -1.74
C SER A 28 -9.36 -0.39 -2.68
N MET A 29 -10.03 0.17 -3.69
CA MET A 29 -10.71 -0.60 -4.74
C MET A 29 -9.73 -1.54 -5.45
N VAL A 30 -8.57 -1.03 -5.88
CA VAL A 30 -7.54 -1.85 -6.54
C VAL A 30 -7.03 -2.93 -5.59
N SER A 31 -6.69 -2.60 -4.35
CA SER A 31 -6.23 -3.58 -3.36
C SER A 31 -7.25 -4.71 -3.14
N THR A 32 -8.53 -4.37 -3.06
CA THR A 32 -9.64 -5.34 -2.90
C THR A 32 -9.77 -6.21 -4.15
N TYR A 33 -9.73 -5.61 -5.34
CA TYR A 33 -9.77 -6.35 -6.60
C TYR A 33 -8.62 -7.37 -6.71
N LEU A 34 -7.40 -6.99 -6.32
CA LEU A 34 -6.24 -7.88 -6.32
C LEU A 34 -6.41 -9.07 -5.37
N GLN A 35 -7.19 -8.97 -4.29
CA GLN A 35 -7.47 -10.11 -3.40
C GLN A 35 -8.27 -11.19 -4.13
N GLY A 36 -9.33 -10.81 -4.84
CA GLY A 36 -10.08 -11.73 -5.70
C GLY A 36 -9.24 -12.27 -6.86
N LEU A 37 -8.43 -11.39 -7.48
CA LEU A 37 -7.59 -11.77 -8.62
C LEU A 37 -6.54 -12.84 -8.26
N ARG A 38 -6.00 -12.83 -7.03
CA ARG A 38 -5.10 -13.89 -6.53
C ARG A 38 -5.75 -15.26 -6.64
N GLY A 39 -6.97 -15.41 -6.13
CA GLY A 39 -7.71 -16.67 -6.19
C GLY A 39 -7.99 -17.09 -7.63
N ARG A 40 -8.42 -16.14 -8.47
CA ARG A 40 -8.71 -16.40 -9.90
C ARG A 40 -7.48 -16.87 -10.68
N LEU A 41 -6.31 -16.31 -10.38
CA LEU A 41 -5.07 -16.56 -11.12
C LEU A 41 -4.19 -17.68 -10.53
N HIS A 42 -4.50 -18.15 -9.32
CA HIS A 42 -3.76 -19.23 -8.66
C HIS A 42 -3.66 -20.52 -9.50
N PRO A 43 -4.73 -21.04 -10.14
CA PRO A 43 -4.64 -22.24 -10.98
C PRO A 43 -3.71 -22.08 -12.21
N PHE A 44 -3.43 -20.84 -12.60
CA PHE A 44 -2.55 -20.51 -13.73
C PHE A 44 -1.12 -20.19 -13.30
N ASN A 45 -0.73 -20.48 -12.06
CA ASN A 45 0.61 -20.20 -11.52
C ASN A 45 1.07 -18.74 -11.74
N VAL A 46 0.13 -17.80 -11.60
CA VAL A 46 0.41 -16.36 -11.67
C VAL A 46 0.28 -15.78 -10.27
N HIS A 47 1.40 -15.30 -9.73
CA HIS A 47 1.46 -14.68 -8.42
C HIS A 47 1.05 -13.21 -8.48
N VAL A 48 0.07 -12.79 -7.68
CA VAL A 48 -0.39 -11.39 -7.66
C VAL A 48 0.06 -10.71 -6.37
N VAL A 49 0.77 -9.59 -6.53
CA VAL A 49 1.39 -8.81 -5.44
C VAL A 49 0.75 -7.43 -5.36
N ASP A 50 0.31 -7.05 -4.16
CA ASP A 50 -0.17 -5.71 -3.84
C ASP A 50 0.93 -4.95 -3.08
N ILE A 51 1.52 -3.96 -3.73
CA ILE A 51 2.56 -3.12 -3.16
C ILE A 51 1.90 -1.87 -2.59
N ARG A 52 2.05 -1.65 -1.29
CA ARG A 52 1.48 -0.51 -0.53
C ARG A 52 2.61 0.37 -0.03
N PRO A 53 3.13 1.31 -0.83
CA PRO A 53 4.09 2.28 -0.35
C PRO A 53 3.44 3.24 0.64
N GLY A 54 4.26 3.66 1.60
CA GLY A 54 4.00 4.82 2.43
C GLY A 54 4.31 6.13 1.72
N LEU A 55 4.74 7.14 2.49
CA LEU A 55 5.25 8.39 1.96
C LEU A 55 6.62 8.16 1.31
N VAL A 56 6.74 8.51 0.03
CA VAL A 56 7.96 8.32 -0.77
C VAL A 56 8.41 9.68 -1.27
N ASP A 57 9.68 10.01 -1.11
CA ASP A 57 10.26 11.25 -1.60
C ASP A 57 10.43 11.22 -3.13
N SER A 58 9.38 11.62 -3.84
CA SER A 58 9.30 11.60 -5.30
C SER A 58 8.85 12.95 -5.86
N PRO A 59 8.95 13.19 -7.18
CA PRO A 59 8.40 14.39 -7.81
C PRO A 59 6.90 14.60 -7.54
N MET A 60 6.11 13.53 -7.39
CA MET A 60 4.67 13.62 -7.07
C MET A 60 4.42 14.28 -5.70
N THR A 61 5.38 14.21 -4.80
CA THR A 61 5.22 14.54 -3.37
C THR A 61 6.19 15.63 -2.92
N SER A 62 6.94 16.22 -3.84
CA SER A 62 7.99 17.21 -3.57
C SER A 62 7.48 18.49 -2.92
N HIS A 63 6.19 18.80 -3.10
CA HIS A 63 5.49 19.96 -2.54
C HIS A 63 5.01 19.75 -1.10
N LEU A 64 5.19 18.55 -0.54
CA LEU A 64 4.78 18.21 0.82
C LEU A 64 5.97 18.32 1.78
N GLU A 65 5.68 18.72 3.02
CA GLU A 65 6.69 18.75 4.07
C GLU A 65 7.15 17.33 4.44
N LYS A 66 8.47 17.13 4.45
CA LYS A 66 9.09 15.82 4.69
C LYS A 66 9.35 15.64 6.18
N GLY A 67 8.86 14.53 6.72
CA GLY A 67 9.04 14.11 8.11
C GLY A 67 9.71 12.73 8.23
N PRO A 68 9.74 12.15 9.45
CA PRO A 68 10.49 10.92 9.74
C PRO A 68 9.93 9.65 9.06
N LEU A 69 8.69 9.69 8.55
CA LEU A 69 8.03 8.56 7.91
C LEU A 69 8.24 8.50 6.39
N TRP A 70 9.05 9.40 5.84
CA TRP A 70 9.36 9.46 4.41
C TRP A 70 10.48 8.48 4.06
N ALA A 71 10.39 7.87 2.88
CA ALA A 71 11.38 6.93 2.37
C ALA A 71 11.92 7.38 1.00
N SER A 72 13.19 7.09 0.72
CA SER A 72 13.76 7.33 -0.60
C SER A 72 13.19 6.35 -1.65
N PRO A 73 13.08 6.75 -2.92
CA PRO A 73 12.65 5.87 -4.00
C PRO A 73 13.52 4.60 -4.13
N GLU A 74 14.83 4.71 -3.88
CA GLU A 74 15.79 3.60 -3.96
C GLU A 74 15.51 2.55 -2.90
N LEU A 75 15.25 2.99 -1.65
CA LEU A 75 14.87 2.09 -0.57
C LEU A 75 13.55 1.37 -0.89
N VAL A 76 12.58 2.13 -1.40
CA VAL A 76 11.26 1.60 -1.77
C VAL A 76 11.38 0.57 -2.89
N ALA A 77 12.12 0.88 -3.95
CA ALA A 77 12.37 -0.02 -5.07
C ALA A 77 13.06 -1.32 -4.61
N LYS A 78 14.11 -1.23 -3.78
CA LYS A 78 14.81 -2.40 -3.24
C LYS A 78 13.88 -3.32 -2.44
N LYS A 79 12.98 -2.75 -1.63
CA LYS A 79 12.00 -3.52 -0.84
C LYS A 79 10.92 -4.15 -1.74
N ILE A 80 10.51 -3.47 -2.81
CA ILE A 80 9.56 -3.99 -3.79
C ILE A 80 10.14 -5.21 -4.49
N VAL A 81 11.34 -5.09 -5.07
CA VAL A 81 12.02 -6.18 -5.78
C VAL A 81 12.18 -7.39 -4.87
N ASN A 82 12.75 -7.19 -3.67
CA ASN A 82 12.91 -8.27 -2.70
C ASN A 82 11.57 -8.93 -2.33
N GLY A 83 10.50 -8.17 -2.14
CA GLY A 83 9.19 -8.73 -1.81
C GLY A 83 8.57 -9.52 -2.96
N ILE A 84 8.80 -9.12 -4.22
CA ILE A 84 8.37 -9.85 -5.41
C ILE A 84 9.14 -11.18 -5.52
N ASP A 85 10.46 -11.15 -5.34
CA ASP A 85 11.33 -12.35 -5.38
C ASP A 85 10.91 -13.36 -4.31
N ASN A 86 10.55 -12.88 -3.12
CA ASN A 86 10.08 -13.69 -2.00
C ASN A 86 8.58 -14.05 -2.08
N LYS A 87 7.92 -13.84 -3.23
CA LYS A 87 6.51 -14.18 -3.47
C LYS A 87 5.56 -13.68 -2.36
N ARG A 88 5.80 -12.48 -1.83
CA ARG A 88 4.89 -11.86 -0.86
C ARG A 88 3.57 -11.53 -1.55
N HIS A 89 2.44 -11.74 -0.89
CA HIS A 89 1.14 -11.29 -1.42
C HIS A 89 0.95 -9.77 -1.26
N THR A 90 1.48 -9.20 -0.18
CA THR A 90 1.36 -7.76 0.12
C THR A 90 2.69 -7.23 0.63
N ILE A 91 3.15 -6.13 0.06
CA ILE A 91 4.43 -5.49 0.39
C ILE A 91 4.14 -4.10 0.93
N TYR A 92 4.34 -3.89 2.23
CA TYR A 92 4.39 -2.55 2.81
C TYR A 92 5.80 -2.01 2.68
N THR A 93 5.95 -0.79 2.17
CA THR A 93 7.27 -0.20 1.95
C THR A 93 7.33 1.27 2.38
N PRO A 94 8.07 1.60 3.46
CA PRO A 94 8.77 0.67 4.36
C PRO A 94 7.85 -0.25 5.19
N GLY A 95 8.39 -1.36 5.71
CA GLY A 95 7.60 -2.42 6.36
C GLY A 95 6.83 -2.00 7.62
N TYR A 96 7.28 -0.94 8.32
CA TYR A 96 6.61 -0.43 9.52
C TYR A 96 5.19 0.08 9.23
N TRP A 97 4.90 0.48 7.98
CA TRP A 97 3.55 0.90 7.59
C TRP A 97 2.50 -0.18 7.79
N ARG A 98 2.88 -1.46 7.78
CA ARG A 98 1.96 -2.55 8.10
C ARG A 98 1.41 -2.42 9.52
N ILE A 99 2.25 -2.04 10.47
CA ILE A 99 1.89 -1.91 11.88
C ILE A 99 1.11 -0.60 12.08
N ILE A 100 1.59 0.50 11.49
CA ILE A 100 0.90 1.80 11.55
C ILE A 100 -0.52 1.67 10.99
N MET A 101 -0.69 1.11 9.78
CA MET A 101 -2.01 0.97 9.17
C MET A 101 -2.87 -0.09 9.84
N ALA A 102 -2.29 -1.10 10.50
CA ALA A 102 -3.06 -1.98 11.37
C ALA A 102 -3.67 -1.18 12.52
N ALA A 103 -2.88 -0.39 13.25
CA ALA A 103 -3.37 0.45 14.34
C ALA A 103 -4.43 1.44 13.85
N VAL A 104 -4.17 2.13 12.74
CA VAL A 104 -5.13 3.08 12.13
C VAL A 104 -6.45 2.41 11.78
N ARG A 105 -6.45 1.19 11.24
CA ARG A 105 -7.68 0.46 10.91
C ARG A 105 -8.49 0.04 12.14
N PHE A 106 -7.85 -0.13 13.31
CA PHE A 106 -8.53 -0.48 14.55
C PHE A 106 -9.13 0.72 15.31
N ILE A 107 -8.84 1.97 14.90
CA ILE A 107 -9.41 3.15 15.56
C ILE A 107 -10.95 3.17 15.39
N PRO A 108 -11.76 3.25 16.46
CA PRO A 108 -13.21 3.37 16.33
C PRO A 108 -13.63 4.64 15.58
N GLU A 109 -14.69 4.55 14.79
CA GLU A 109 -15.13 5.66 13.92
C GLU A 109 -15.48 6.95 14.70
N ILE A 110 -15.98 6.81 15.94
CA ILE A 110 -16.28 7.95 16.82
C ILE A 110 -15.04 8.81 17.09
N LEU A 111 -13.87 8.18 17.24
CA LEU A 111 -12.60 8.86 17.44
C LEU A 111 -12.02 9.31 16.09
N PHE A 112 -12.05 8.42 15.11
CA PHE A 112 -11.41 8.64 13.81
C PHE A 112 -11.95 9.89 13.10
N LYS A 113 -13.28 10.10 13.07
CA LYS A 113 -13.89 11.28 12.44
C LYS A 113 -13.57 12.62 13.11
N ARG A 114 -13.02 12.60 14.33
CA ARG A 114 -12.57 13.80 15.06
C ARG A 114 -11.09 14.11 14.84
N MET A 115 -10.36 13.18 14.21
CA MET A 115 -8.96 13.37 13.87
C MET A 115 -8.87 14.09 12.51
N ASN A 116 -7.95 15.05 12.40
CA ASN A 116 -7.61 15.68 11.11
C ASN A 116 -6.63 14.81 10.31
N PHE A 117 -6.87 13.50 10.33
CA PHE A 117 -5.96 12.45 9.84
C PHE A 117 -6.32 11.97 8.44
#